data_AF-A0A3B9TWA5-F1
#
_entry.id   AF-A0A3B9TWA5-F1
#
_cell.length_a   1.000
_cell.length_b   1.000
_cell.length_c   1.000
_cell.angle_alpha   90.00
_cell.angle_beta   90.00
_cell.angle_gamma   90.00
#
_symmetry.space_group_name_H-M   'P 1'
#
loop_
_entity.id
_entity.type
_entity.pdbx_description
1 polymer ?
#
loop_
_entity_poly.entity_id
_entity_poly.type
_entity_poly.pdbx_seq_one_letter_code
_entity_poly.pdbx_strand_id
1 'polypeptide(L)'
;GYWFVDKVAAYTSERKVFGRPIGQNQGVQFPIAEAFIEVEAADLMRYKACALFDADKPCGAEANMAKYLAAKASWEAANACIQFHGGFGFACEYDVERKFRETRLYQVAPISTNLILSYIAEHVLGMPRSF
;
A
#
# COMPACT_ATOMS: atom_id res chain seq x y z
N GLY A 1 -2.69 0.82 -4.11
CA GLY A 1 -3.39 1.29 -2.91
C GLY A 1 -4.86 1.49 -3.21
N TYR A 2 -5.22 2.66 -3.73
CA TYR A 2 -6.61 3.09 -3.98
C TYR A 2 -7.51 2.03 -4.59
N TRP A 3 -7.12 1.39 -5.69
CA TRP A 3 -7.93 0.35 -6.32
C TRP A 3 -8.38 -0.75 -5.34
N PHE A 4 -7.51 -1.20 -4.44
CA PHE A 4 -7.87 -2.23 -3.46
C PHE A 4 -8.83 -1.70 -2.41
N VAL A 5 -8.57 -0.48 -1.91
CA VAL A 5 -9.44 0.17 -0.90
C VAL A 5 -10.84 0.38 -1.48
N ASP A 6 -10.93 0.93 -2.70
CA ASP A 6 -12.21 1.17 -3.37
C ASP A 6 -12.96 -0.14 -3.62
N LYS A 7 -12.24 -1.15 -4.12
CA LYS A 7 -12.82 -2.47 -4.42
C LYS A 7 -13.35 -3.15 -3.15
N VAL A 8 -12.58 -3.16 -2.07
CA VAL A 8 -13.00 -3.81 -0.81
C VAL A 8 -14.08 -3.03 -0.08
N ALA A 9 -14.02 -1.69 -0.10
CA ALA A 9 -15.05 -0.85 0.49
C ALA A 9 -16.40 -1.05 -0.20
N ALA A 10 -16.41 -1.08 -1.54
CA ALA A 10 -17.62 -1.35 -2.32
C ALA A 10 -18.17 -2.76 -2.02
N TYR A 11 -17.32 -3.79 -2.14
CA TYR A 11 -17.74 -5.17 -1.91
C TYR A 11 -18.29 -5.40 -0.49
N THR A 12 -17.62 -4.87 0.54
CA THR A 12 -18.04 -5.06 1.94
C THR A 12 -19.31 -4.28 2.27
N SER A 13 -19.61 -3.21 1.54
CA SER A 13 -20.86 -2.44 1.66
C SER A 13 -22.07 -3.16 1.03
N GLU A 14 -21.84 -4.00 0.03
CA GLU A 14 -22.88 -4.75 -0.67
C GLU A 14 -23.08 -6.16 -0.11
N ARG A 15 -21.99 -6.85 0.25
CA ARG A 15 -22.02 -8.23 0.72
C ARG A 15 -22.73 -8.34 2.06
N LYS A 16 -23.85 -9.07 2.08
CA LYS A 16 -24.65 -9.29 3.30
C LYS A 16 -24.38 -10.67 3.89
N VAL A 17 -24.12 -10.71 5.19
CA VAL A 17 -24.04 -11.92 6.01
C VAL A 17 -24.72 -11.61 7.34
N PHE A 18 -25.48 -12.55 7.89
CA PHE A 18 -26.29 -12.32 9.10
C PHE A 18 -27.24 -11.11 8.99
N GLY A 19 -27.84 -10.92 7.81
CA GLY A 19 -28.90 -9.92 7.58
C GLY A 19 -28.43 -8.48 7.34
N ARG A 20 -27.12 -8.18 7.36
CA ARG A 20 -26.59 -6.82 7.13
C ARG A 20 -25.27 -6.84 6.33
N PRO A 21 -24.89 -5.72 5.68
CA PRO A 21 -23.57 -5.57 5.07
C PRO A 21 -22.43 -5.91 6.02
N ILE A 22 -21.44 -6.66 5.54
CA ILE A 22 -20.28 -7.04 6.36
C ILE A 22 -19.41 -5.84 6.74
N GLY A 23 -19.45 -4.76 5.95
CA GLY A 23 -18.81 -3.48 6.24
C GLY A 23 -19.38 -2.73 7.45
N GLN A 24 -20.44 -3.22 8.10
CA GLN A 24 -20.90 -2.70 9.40
C GLN A 24 -20.11 -3.25 10.60
N ASN A 25 -19.26 -4.25 10.39
CA ASN A 25 -18.45 -4.81 11.47
C ASN A 25 -17.12 -4.05 11.57
N GLN A 26 -16.77 -3.56 12.76
CA GLN A 26 -15.53 -2.81 12.99
C GLN A 26 -14.27 -3.61 12.58
N GLY A 27 -14.28 -4.93 12.78
CA GLY A 27 -13.20 -5.82 12.34
C GLY A 27 -13.03 -5.90 10.81
N VAL A 28 -14.00 -5.40 10.04
CA VAL A 28 -13.89 -5.20 8.58
C VAL A 28 -13.52 -3.75 8.27
N GLN A 29 -14.13 -2.77 8.93
CA GLN A 29 -13.89 -1.35 8.65
C GLN A 29 -12.47 -0.89 8.99
N PHE A 30 -11.96 -1.26 10.17
CA PHE A 30 -10.72 -0.68 10.66
C PHE A 30 -9.51 -1.01 9.78
N PRO A 31 -9.29 -2.27 9.33
CA PRO A 31 -8.14 -2.54 8.47
C PRO A 31 -8.25 -1.89 7.08
N ILE A 32 -9.48 -1.71 6.57
CA ILE A 32 -9.69 -0.98 5.30
C ILE A 32 -9.38 0.51 5.48
N ALA A 33 -9.82 1.10 6.58
CA ALA A 33 -9.56 2.50 6.90
C ALA A 33 -8.07 2.77 7.16
N GLU A 34 -7.39 1.87 7.88
CA GLU A 34 -5.95 1.92 8.11
C GLU A 34 -5.19 1.85 6.79
N ALA A 35 -5.54 0.89 5.92
CA ALA A 35 -4.94 0.80 4.59
C ALA A 35 -5.15 2.08 3.75
N PHE A 36 -6.31 2.72 3.85
CA PHE A 36 -6.55 4.01 3.18
C PHE A 36 -5.63 5.11 3.72
N ILE A 37 -5.51 5.23 5.05
CA ILE A 37 -4.62 6.20 5.70
C ILE A 37 -3.16 5.99 5.25
N GLU A 38 -2.70 4.74 5.18
CA GLU A 38 -1.34 4.44 4.70
C GLU A 38 -1.14 4.81 3.23
N VAL A 39 -2.16 4.61 2.39
CA VAL A 39 -2.12 4.99 0.97
C VAL A 39 -2.04 6.51 0.83
N GLU A 40 -2.82 7.27 1.60
CA GLU A 40 -2.76 8.74 1.62
C GLU A 40 -1.37 9.24 2.06
N ALA A 41 -0.80 8.64 3.12
CA ALA A 41 0.53 8.99 3.58
C ALA A 41 1.61 8.71 2.52
N ALA A 42 1.50 7.59 1.80
CA ALA A 42 2.38 7.28 0.68
C ALA A 42 2.23 8.28 -0.48
N ASP A 43 0.99 8.71 -0.78
CA ASP A 43 0.71 9.64 -1.87
C ASP A 43 1.25 11.04 -1.59
N LEU A 44 1.13 11.52 -0.35
CA LEU A 44 1.75 12.78 0.09
C LEU A 44 3.27 12.76 -0.08
N MET A 45 3.93 11.66 0.32
CA MET A 45 5.38 11.53 0.14
C MET A 45 5.76 11.46 -1.34
N ARG A 46 4.96 10.79 -2.17
CA ARG A 46 5.15 10.75 -3.63
C ARG A 46 5.10 12.15 -4.22
N TYR A 47 4.08 12.95 -3.90
CA TYR A 47 3.99 14.32 -4.39
C TYR A 47 5.12 15.21 -3.88
N LYS A 48 5.56 15.04 -2.63
CA LYS A 48 6.74 15.75 -2.11
C LYS A 48 8.00 15.41 -2.93
N ALA A 49 8.21 14.13 -3.24
CA ALA A 49 9.34 13.70 -4.07
C ALA A 49 9.28 14.30 -5.48
N CYS A 50 8.11 14.27 -6.13
CA CYS A 50 7.90 14.87 -7.44
C CYS A 50 8.14 16.39 -7.42
N ALA A 51 7.60 17.11 -6.43
CA ALA A 51 7.76 18.56 -6.33
C ALA A 51 9.23 18.98 -6.14
N LEU A 52 10.03 18.18 -5.43
CA LEU A 52 11.47 18.41 -5.32
C LEU A 52 12.19 18.14 -6.64
N PHE A 53 11.83 17.05 -7.32
CA PHE A 53 12.38 16.70 -8.62
C PHE A 53 12.11 17.78 -9.67
N ASP A 54 10.86 18.23 -9.78
CA ASP A 54 10.43 19.27 -10.73
C ASP A 54 11.08 20.63 -10.46
N ALA A 55 11.51 20.86 -9.21
CA ALA A 55 12.20 22.07 -8.79
C ALA A 55 13.74 21.96 -8.88
N ASP A 56 14.28 20.91 -9.51
CA ASP A 56 15.72 20.59 -9.59
C ASP A 56 16.41 20.55 -8.21
N LYS A 57 15.68 20.14 -7.17
CA LYS A 57 16.21 19.98 -5.81
C LYS A 57 16.58 18.53 -5.54
N PRO A 58 17.54 18.27 -4.62
CA PRO A 58 17.81 16.91 -4.16
C PRO A 58 16.53 16.26 -3.62
N CYS A 59 16.18 15.09 -4.17
CA CYS A 59 14.95 14.37 -3.84
C CYS A 59 15.18 12.89 -3.52
N GLY A 60 16.44 12.47 -3.37
CA GLY A 60 16.82 11.06 -3.21
C GLY A 60 16.20 10.40 -1.97
N ALA A 61 16.14 11.12 -0.85
CA ALA A 61 15.52 10.65 0.38
C ALA A 61 14.00 10.47 0.21
N GLU A 62 13.31 11.50 -0.30
CA GLU A 62 11.87 11.49 -0.53
C GLU A 62 11.44 10.44 -1.55
N ALA A 63 12.19 10.26 -2.64
CA ALA A 63 11.90 9.22 -3.63
C ALA A 63 12.01 7.82 -3.02
N ASN A 64 13.04 7.58 -2.20
CA ASN A 64 13.20 6.32 -1.46
C ASN A 64 12.05 6.09 -0.47
N MET A 65 11.73 7.09 0.36
CA MET A 65 10.60 7.03 1.30
C MET A 65 9.27 6.80 0.57
N ALA A 66 9.01 7.50 -0.53
CA ALA A 66 7.80 7.35 -1.33
C ALA A 66 7.67 5.93 -1.88
N LYS A 67 8.74 5.37 -2.46
CA LYS A 67 8.75 3.99 -2.97
C LYS A 67 8.43 3.01 -1.83
N TYR A 68 9.10 3.14 -0.69
CA TYR A 68 8.91 2.24 0.44
C TYR A 68 7.47 2.29 0.97
N LEU A 69 6.96 3.50 1.24
CA LEU A 69 5.61 3.71 1.75
C LEU A 69 4.56 3.22 0.76
N ALA A 70 4.70 3.52 -0.54
CA ALA A 70 3.76 3.06 -1.56
C ALA A 70 3.75 1.54 -1.70
N ALA A 71 4.93 0.90 -1.65
CA ALA A 71 5.03 -0.56 -1.67
C ALA A 71 4.32 -1.17 -0.45
N LYS A 72 4.62 -0.71 0.77
CA LYS A 72 3.99 -1.17 2.01
C LYS A 72 2.47 -0.95 1.98
N ALA A 73 2.02 0.27 1.73
CA ALA A 73 0.60 0.62 1.72
C ALA A 73 -0.17 -0.17 0.65
N SER A 74 0.42 -0.41 -0.52
CA SER A 74 -0.21 -1.24 -1.55
C SER A 74 -0.37 -2.69 -1.10
N TRP A 75 0.63 -3.24 -0.39
CA TRP A 75 0.61 -4.61 0.13
C TRP A 75 -0.46 -4.76 1.22
N GLU A 76 -0.54 -3.83 2.17
CA GLU A 76 -1.56 -3.89 3.23
C GLU A 76 -2.98 -3.68 2.70
N ALA A 77 -3.17 -2.77 1.75
CA ALA A 77 -4.46 -2.62 1.06
C ALA A 77 -4.86 -3.90 0.31
N ALA A 78 -3.91 -4.59 -0.31
CA ALA A 78 -4.16 -5.86 -0.98
C ALA A 78 -4.49 -6.98 0.01
N ASN A 79 -3.82 -7.05 1.16
CA ASN A 79 -4.13 -7.98 2.24
C ASN A 79 -5.56 -7.78 2.77
N ALA A 80 -5.95 -6.54 3.06
CA ALA A 80 -7.32 -6.24 3.47
C ALA A 80 -8.33 -6.65 2.38
N CYS A 81 -8.02 -6.33 1.12
CA CYS A 81 -8.91 -6.65 0.00
C CYS A 81 -9.12 -8.15 -0.18
N ILE A 82 -8.05 -8.95 -0.18
CA ILE A 82 -8.16 -10.41 -0.34
C ILE A 82 -8.85 -11.05 0.88
N GLN A 83 -8.52 -10.59 2.09
CA GLN A 83 -9.09 -11.10 3.34
C GLN A 83 -10.61 -10.93 3.38
N PHE A 84 -11.12 -9.74 3.04
CA PHE A 84 -12.56 -9.45 3.16
C PHE A 84 -13.39 -9.85 1.95
N HIS A 85 -12.77 -10.09 0.78
CA HIS A 85 -13.43 -10.83 -0.30
C HIS A 85 -13.53 -12.34 0.01
N GLY A 86 -12.72 -12.86 0.95
CA GLY A 86 -12.69 -14.28 1.29
C GLY A 86 -12.33 -15.12 0.06
N GLY A 87 -13.09 -16.20 -0.18
CA GLY A 87 -12.89 -17.04 -1.37
C GLY A 87 -12.98 -16.28 -2.70
N PHE A 88 -13.79 -15.22 -2.79
CA PHE A 88 -13.88 -14.38 -3.99
C PHE A 88 -12.65 -13.51 -4.22
N GLY A 89 -11.78 -13.35 -3.22
CA GLY A 89 -10.48 -12.69 -3.39
C GLY A 89 -9.53 -13.48 -4.31
N PHE A 90 -9.77 -14.78 -4.45
CA PHE A 90 -9.02 -15.69 -5.33
C PHE A 90 -9.72 -15.97 -6.67
N ALA A 91 -10.93 -15.45 -6.85
CA ALA A 91 -11.71 -15.65 -8.07
C ALA A 91 -11.30 -14.63 -9.14
N CYS A 92 -11.02 -15.10 -10.35
CA CYS A 92 -10.56 -14.27 -11.47
C CYS A 92 -11.56 -13.15 -11.82
N GLU A 93 -12.85 -13.37 -11.59
CA GLU A 93 -13.95 -12.45 -11.85
C GLU A 93 -13.87 -11.16 -11.01
N TYR A 94 -13.14 -11.17 -9.90
CA TYR A 94 -12.97 -10.01 -9.02
C TYR A 94 -11.66 -9.25 -9.25
N ASP A 95 -10.73 -9.80 -10.03
CA ASP A 95 -9.37 -9.27 -10.30
C ASP A 95 -8.47 -9.08 -9.05
N VAL A 96 -8.94 -9.42 -7.85
CA VAL A 96 -8.21 -9.18 -6.60
C VAL A 96 -6.91 -9.99 -6.57
N GLU A 97 -6.97 -11.29 -6.91
CA GLU A 97 -5.79 -12.16 -6.96
C GLU A 97 -4.71 -11.62 -7.92
N ARG A 98 -5.16 -11.11 -9.07
CA ARG A 98 -4.28 -10.64 -10.13
C ARG A 98 -3.48 -9.45 -9.67
N LYS A 99 -4.17 -8.44 -9.16
CA LYS A 99 -3.52 -7.24 -8.62
C LYS A 99 -2.73 -7.54 -7.35
N PHE A 100 -3.19 -8.46 -6.50
CA PHE A 100 -2.47 -8.85 -5.30
C PHE A 100 -1.04 -9.30 -5.65
N ARG A 101 -0.88 -10.12 -6.70
CA ARG A 101 0.44 -10.53 -7.20
C ARG A 101 1.31 -9.36 -7.63
N GLU A 102 0.74 -8.32 -8.24
CA GLU A 102 1.46 -7.10 -8.64
C GLU A 102 2.05 -6.37 -7.42
N THR A 103 1.35 -6.34 -6.28
CA THR A 103 1.88 -5.68 -5.06
C THR A 103 3.11 -6.37 -4.48
N ARG A 104 3.26 -7.68 -4.70
CA ARG A 104 4.46 -8.41 -4.29
C ARG A 104 5.70 -7.93 -5.06
N LEU A 105 5.54 -7.54 -6.32
CA LEU A 105 6.64 -7.02 -7.13
C LEU A 105 7.25 -5.77 -6.50
N TYR A 106 6.42 -4.86 -5.98
CA TYR A 106 6.87 -3.58 -5.40
C TYR A 106 7.67 -3.75 -4.11
N GLN A 107 7.55 -4.90 -3.44
CA GLN A 107 8.38 -5.24 -2.27
C GLN A 107 9.84 -5.53 -2.66
N VAL A 108 10.08 -5.99 -3.89
CA VAL A 108 11.39 -6.50 -4.32
C VAL A 108 12.03 -5.70 -5.45
N ALA A 109 11.22 -5.07 -6.31
CA ALA A 109 11.66 -4.35 -7.50
C ALA A 109 10.98 -2.98 -7.61
N PRO A 110 11.57 -2.00 -8.33
CA PRO A 110 12.88 -2.06 -9.01
C PRO A 110 14.08 -1.99 -8.05
N ILE A 111 13.84 -1.66 -6.77
CA ILE A 111 14.81 -1.66 -5.69
C ILE A 111 14.15 -2.40 -4.51
N SER A 112 14.87 -3.23 -3.78
CA SER A 112 14.30 -3.91 -2.61
C SER A 112 13.99 -2.92 -1.49
N THR A 113 12.98 -3.21 -0.66
CA THR A 113 12.69 -2.39 0.52
C THR A 113 13.87 -2.30 1.49
N ASN A 114 14.70 -3.35 1.59
CA ASN A 114 15.90 -3.33 2.43
C ASN A 114 16.96 -2.35 1.93
N LEU A 115 17.20 -2.25 0.62
CA LEU A 115 18.15 -1.27 0.08
C LEU A 115 17.69 0.17 0.34
N ILE A 116 16.38 0.41 0.31
CA ILE A 116 15.81 1.70 0.69
C ILE A 116 16.08 2.00 2.17
N LEU A 117 15.85 1.02 3.06
CA LEU A 117 16.12 1.19 4.49
C LEU A 117 17.61 1.47 4.75
N SER A 118 18.51 0.75 4.07
CA SER A 118 19.95 1.03 4.12
C SER A 118 20.30 2.43 3.64
N TYR A 119 19.68 2.91 2.55
CA TYR A 119 19.88 4.28 2.06
C TYR A 119 19.46 5.32 3.11
N ILE A 120 18.27 5.16 3.70
CA ILE A 120 17.77 6.09 4.73
C ILE A 120 18.66 6.07 5.97
N ALA A 121 19.05 4.88 6.45
CA ALA A 121 19.92 4.76 7.61
C ALA A 121 21.29 5.43 7.38
N GLU A 122 21.96 5.13 6.27
CA GLU A 122 23.31 5.65 5.98
C GLU A 122 23.26 7.14 5.58
N HIS A 123 22.50 7.49 4.54
CA HIS A 123 22.62 8.79 3.89
C HIS A 123 21.73 9.88 4.49
N VAL A 124 20.67 9.51 5.21
CA VAL A 124 19.75 10.48 5.82
C VAL A 124 19.99 10.58 7.33
N LEU A 125 20.12 9.44 8.01
CA LEU A 125 20.29 9.40 9.46
C LEU A 125 21.76 9.39 9.92
N GLY A 126 22.72 9.21 9.02
CA GLY A 126 24.15 9.22 9.33
C GLY A 126 24.63 8.00 10.12
N MET A 127 23.87 6.90 10.08
CA MET A 127 24.28 5.64 10.71
C MET A 127 25.40 4.96 9.90
N PRO A 128 26.23 4.11 10.53
CA PRO A 128 27.22 3.32 9.81
C PRO A 128 26.56 2.46 8.72
N ARG A 129 27.24 2.30 7.58
CA ARG A 129 26.79 1.46 6.46
C ARG A 129 26.47 0.02 6.91
N SER A 130 25.30 -0.48 6.54
CA SER A 130 24.91 -1.90 6.69
C SER A 130 25.36 -2.72 5.48
N PHE A 131 25.87 -3.95 5.68
CA PHE A 131 26.22 -4.91 4.63
C PHE A 131 25.08 -5.87 4.32
#